data_AF-A0A3N1J059-F1
#
_entry.id   AF-A0A3N1J059-F1
#
_cell.length_a   1.000
_cell.length_b   1.000
_cell.length_c   1.000
_cell.angle_alpha   90.00
_cell.angle_beta   90.00
_cell.angle_gamma   90.00
#
_symmetry.space_group_name_H-M   'P 1'
#
loop_
_entity.id
_entity.type
_entity.pdbx_description
1 polymer ?
#
loop_
_entity_poly.entity_id
_entity_poly.type
_entity_poly.pdbx_seq_one_letter_code
_entity_poly.pdbx_strand_id
1 'polypeptide(L)'
;MTDRSTTAAIRLVRLDPTGSDRGALLLFLTTEDFDLSAPVPLFDLRIASSHRGHGLGVPALRALTDHVFRTLPEVTRFEGQTRDDNSAMRRVFAGAGWVKEAHYREGWPVAGGSPRASVGYGILRRDWETGTTTPVPWDDSP
;
A
#
# COMPACT_ATOMS: atom_id res chain seq x y z
N MET A 1 38.01 9.09 -13.90
CA MET A 1 38.14 8.29 -12.68
C MET A 1 36.73 8.04 -12.17
N THR A 2 36.02 7.04 -12.72
CA THR A 2 35.68 5.73 -12.09
C THR A 2 34.95 5.91 -10.75
N ASP A 3 33.80 5.31 -10.46
CA ASP A 3 33.27 4.01 -10.90
C ASP A 3 31.73 3.90 -10.70
N ARG A 4 31.17 2.91 -11.40
CA ARG A 4 29.78 2.49 -11.56
C ARG A 4 29.32 1.60 -10.40
N SER A 5 28.03 1.66 -10.09
CA SER A 5 27.28 0.49 -9.64
C SER A 5 25.95 0.43 -10.38
N THR A 6 25.85 -0.49 -11.33
CA THR A 6 24.69 -0.71 -12.18
C THR A 6 23.74 -1.69 -11.47
N THR A 7 22.55 -1.22 -11.09
CA THR A 7 21.46 -2.08 -10.59
C THR A 7 20.42 -2.23 -11.70
N ALA A 8 20.00 -3.47 -12.00
CA ALA A 8 19.04 -3.77 -13.04
C ALA A 8 17.72 -2.99 -12.85
N ALA A 9 17.34 -2.23 -13.88
CA ALA A 9 16.23 -1.30 -13.83
C ALA A 9 14.88 -2.03 -13.95
N ILE A 10 14.02 -1.90 -12.93
CA ILE A 10 12.58 -2.16 -13.07
C ILE A 10 12.03 -1.07 -13.98
N ARG A 11 11.64 -1.43 -15.21
CA ARG A 11 10.98 -0.50 -16.12
C ARG A 11 9.49 -0.49 -15.82
N LEU A 12 9.08 0.54 -15.09
CA LEU A 12 7.67 0.92 -14.98
C LEU A 12 7.24 1.47 -16.34
N VAL A 13 6.31 0.78 -16.99
CA VAL A 13 5.72 1.26 -18.24
C VAL A 13 4.56 2.18 -17.87
N ARG A 14 4.57 3.40 -18.42
CA ARG A 14 3.47 4.34 -18.26
C ARG A 14 2.24 3.71 -18.90
N LEU A 15 1.20 3.46 -18.10
CA LEU A 15 -0.12 3.12 -18.62
C LEU A 15 -0.51 4.17 -19.66
N ASP A 16 -1.03 3.74 -20.79
CA ASP A 16 -1.64 4.64 -21.77
C ASP A 16 -3.14 4.80 -21.45
N PRO A 17 -3.54 5.83 -20.69
CA PRO A 17 -4.94 6.02 -20.30
C PRO A 17 -5.82 6.40 -21.50
N THR A 18 -5.22 6.71 -22.65
CA THR A 18 -5.91 7.10 -23.87
C THR A 18 -5.88 6.01 -24.95
N GLY A 19 -5.08 4.96 -24.76
CA GLY A 19 -4.87 3.89 -25.73
C GLY A 19 -5.22 2.51 -25.19
N SER A 20 -4.34 1.53 -25.39
CA SER A 20 -4.61 0.10 -25.16
C SER A 20 -5.04 -0.24 -23.74
N ASP A 21 -4.61 0.56 -22.76
CA ASP A 21 -4.83 0.30 -21.34
C ASP A 21 -6.10 0.97 -20.80
N ARG A 22 -6.74 1.84 -21.61
CA ARG A 22 -7.92 2.63 -21.21
C ARG A 22 -9.08 1.76 -20.72
N GLY A 23 -9.34 0.63 -21.35
CA GLY A 23 -10.44 -0.26 -20.98
C GLY A 23 -10.24 -0.94 -19.62
N ALA A 24 -9.01 -1.41 -19.36
CA ALA A 24 -8.64 -2.02 -18.08
C ALA A 24 -8.58 -0.97 -16.95
N LEU A 25 -8.13 0.24 -17.27
CA LEU A 25 -8.11 1.36 -16.34
C LEU A 25 -9.53 1.80 -15.97
N LEU A 26 -10.44 1.91 -16.94
CA LEU A 26 -11.83 2.24 -16.68
C LEU A 26 -12.53 1.14 -15.89
N LEU A 27 -12.33 -0.14 -16.23
CA LEU A 27 -12.88 -1.24 -15.47
C LEU A 27 -12.42 -1.18 -14.00
N PHE A 28 -11.11 -1.10 -13.76
CA PHE A 28 -10.54 -0.99 -12.41
C PHE A 28 -11.10 0.22 -11.63
N LEU A 29 -11.18 1.40 -12.24
CA LEU A 29 -11.63 2.62 -11.58
C LEU A 29 -13.15 2.74 -11.41
N THR A 30 -13.96 1.92 -12.11
CA THR A 30 -15.44 2.05 -12.13
C THR A 30 -16.17 0.84 -11.56
N THR A 31 -15.50 -0.30 -11.39
CA THR A 31 -16.08 -1.48 -10.71
C THR A 31 -15.73 -1.55 -9.24
N GLU A 32 -14.74 -0.78 -8.80
CA GLU A 32 -14.34 -0.65 -7.40
C GLU A 32 -14.88 0.68 -6.86
N ASP A 33 -15.53 0.65 -5.70
CA ASP A 33 -16.05 1.84 -5.03
C ASP A 33 -14.87 2.57 -4.35
N PHE A 34 -14.19 3.44 -5.10
CA PHE A 34 -13.13 4.29 -4.57
C PHE A 34 -13.75 5.62 -4.12
N ASP A 35 -14.04 5.77 -2.83
CA ASP A 35 -14.39 7.07 -2.27
C ASP A 35 -13.14 7.97 -2.23
N LEU A 36 -12.85 8.63 -3.36
CA LEU A 36 -11.78 9.60 -3.49
C LEU A 36 -12.11 10.97 -2.85
N SER A 37 -13.30 11.11 -2.26
CA SER A 37 -13.69 12.30 -1.49
C SER A 37 -13.28 12.22 -0.01
N ALA A 38 -12.87 11.04 0.44
CA ALA A 38 -12.29 10.86 1.77
C ALA A 38 -10.90 11.52 1.85
N PRO A 39 -10.56 12.20 2.96
CA PRO A 39 -9.26 12.88 3.14
C PRO A 39 -8.06 11.91 3.20
N VAL A 40 -8.29 10.60 3.11
CA VAL A 40 -7.27 9.54 3.15
C VAL A 40 -7.47 8.62 1.94
N PRO A 41 -6.55 8.63 0.96
CA PRO A 41 -6.70 7.78 -0.21
C PRO A 41 -6.50 6.29 0.15
N LEU A 42 -7.39 5.44 -0.33
CA LEU A 42 -7.30 3.98 -0.23
C LEU A 42 -6.80 3.39 -1.54
N PHE A 43 -5.86 2.44 -1.46
CA PHE A 43 -5.37 1.71 -2.64
C PHE A 43 -5.35 0.21 -2.38
N ASP A 44 -5.75 -0.56 -3.39
CA ASP A 44 -5.57 -2.01 -3.44
C ASP A 44 -4.25 -2.33 -4.18
N LEU A 45 -3.26 -2.83 -3.45
CA LEU A 45 -1.99 -3.30 -4.02
C LEU A 45 -2.06 -4.81 -4.27
N ARG A 46 -2.12 -5.21 -5.54
CA ARG A 46 -2.07 -6.62 -5.95
C ARG A 46 -0.85 -6.92 -6.82
N ILE A 47 0.01 -7.81 -6.33
CA ILE A 47 1.08 -8.42 -7.12
C ILE A 47 0.53 -9.68 -7.78
N ALA A 48 0.63 -9.74 -9.11
CA ALA A 48 0.26 -10.90 -9.91
C ALA A 48 0.90 -12.18 -9.35
N SER A 49 0.15 -13.28 -9.33
CA SER A 49 0.57 -14.55 -8.72
C SER A 49 1.95 -15.03 -9.22
N SER A 50 2.21 -14.89 -10.51
CA SER A 50 3.48 -15.23 -11.17
C SER A 50 4.69 -14.42 -10.70
N HIS A 51 4.48 -13.30 -10.01
CA HIS A 51 5.53 -12.38 -9.54
C HIS A 51 5.65 -12.36 -8.00
N ARG A 52 4.89 -13.20 -7.29
CA ARG A 52 4.98 -13.33 -5.83
C ARG A 52 6.22 -14.14 -5.43
N GLY A 53 6.65 -13.99 -4.18
CA GLY A 53 7.83 -14.69 -3.66
C GLY A 53 9.18 -14.10 -4.09
N HIS A 54 9.19 -13.10 -4.98
CA HIS A 54 10.40 -12.45 -5.47
C HIS A 54 10.80 -11.18 -4.70
N GLY A 55 10.26 -10.96 -3.49
CA GLY A 55 10.59 -9.79 -2.67
C GLY A 55 10.07 -8.44 -3.19
N LEU A 56 9.23 -8.42 -4.21
CA LEU A 56 8.74 -7.20 -4.87
C LEU A 56 7.77 -6.35 -4.04
N GLY A 57 7.18 -6.92 -2.98
CA GLY A 57 6.17 -6.25 -2.16
C GLY A 57 6.66 -4.96 -1.52
N VAL A 58 7.80 -4.99 -0.84
CA VAL A 58 8.36 -3.80 -0.16
C VAL A 58 8.77 -2.72 -1.17
N PRO A 59 9.53 -3.01 -2.23
CA PRO A 59 9.82 -2.02 -3.28
C PRO A 59 8.57 -1.41 -3.90
N ALA A 60 7.55 -2.22 -4.20
CA ALA A 60 6.30 -1.74 -4.78
C ALA A 60 5.54 -0.80 -3.83
N LEU A 61 5.39 -1.18 -2.56
CA LEU A 61 4.69 -0.35 -1.57
C LEU A 61 5.43 0.97 -1.29
N ARG A 62 6.77 0.95 -1.26
CA ARG A 62 7.58 2.17 -1.16
C ARG A 62 7.40 3.07 -2.37
N ALA A 63 7.46 2.52 -3.59
CA ALA A 63 7.25 3.29 -4.81
C ALA A 63 5.84 3.93 -4.87
N LEU A 64 4.82 3.22 -4.40
CA LEU A 64 3.46 3.75 -4.28
C LEU A 64 3.38 4.88 -3.24
N THR A 65 3.98 4.68 -2.06
CA THR A 65 4.05 5.69 -0.99
C THR A 65 4.75 6.95 -1.47
N ASP A 66 5.90 6.79 -2.14
CA ASP A 66 6.66 7.87 -2.77
C ASP A 66 5.80 8.64 -3.78
N HIS A 67 5.03 7.92 -4.60
CA HIS A 67 4.17 8.54 -5.59
C HIS A 67 3.11 9.40 -4.91
N VAL A 68 2.33 8.83 -3.98
CA VAL A 68 1.27 9.52 -3.25
C VAL A 68 1.79 10.79 -2.59
N PHE A 69 2.86 10.71 -1.79
CA PHE A 69 3.34 11.88 -1.06
C PHE A 69 4.02 12.93 -1.94
N ARG A 70 4.58 12.55 -3.10
CA ARG A 70 5.15 13.53 -4.06
C ARG A 70 4.09 14.20 -4.93
N THR A 71 2.99 13.53 -5.25
CA THR A 71 1.98 14.06 -6.18
C THR A 71 0.79 14.71 -5.49
N LEU A 72 0.51 14.36 -4.23
CA LEU A 72 -0.62 14.86 -3.44
C LEU A 72 -0.10 15.56 -2.18
N PRO A 73 0.40 16.81 -2.26
CA PRO A 73 1.05 17.51 -1.14
C PRO A 73 0.14 17.69 0.08
N GLU A 74 -1.17 17.77 -0.11
CA GLU A 74 -2.18 17.87 0.94
C GLU A 74 -2.38 16.58 1.75
N VAL A 75 -2.02 15.42 1.19
CA VAL A 75 -2.14 14.14 1.89
C VAL A 75 -1.06 14.05 2.95
N THR A 76 -1.46 14.02 4.23
CA THR A 76 -0.54 13.94 5.38
C THR A 76 -0.38 12.52 5.91
N ARG A 77 -1.22 11.59 5.46
CA ARG A 77 -1.31 10.22 5.94
C ARG A 77 -1.80 9.30 4.83
N PHE A 78 -1.29 8.09 4.81
CA PHE A 78 -1.68 7.05 3.87
C PHE A 78 -1.98 5.75 4.62
N GLU A 79 -3.10 5.10 4.29
CA GLU A 79 -3.62 3.92 4.97
C GLU A 79 -3.76 2.72 4.05
N GLY A 80 -3.68 1.53 4.66
CA GLY A 80 -3.81 0.25 3.98
C GLY A 80 -4.32 -0.81 4.93
N GLN A 81 -5.16 -1.71 4.42
CA GLN A 81 -5.73 -2.79 5.21
C GLN A 81 -5.44 -4.15 4.59
N THR A 82 -5.36 -5.17 5.43
CA THR A 82 -5.24 -6.55 4.97
C THR A 82 -5.83 -7.52 6.00
N ARG A 83 -6.17 -8.74 5.57
CA ARG A 83 -6.62 -9.78 6.50
C ARG A 83 -5.53 -10.16 7.51
N ASP A 84 -5.96 -10.56 8.69
CA ASP A 84 -5.09 -11.08 9.75
C ASP A 84 -4.19 -12.24 9.28
N ASP A 85 -4.72 -13.11 8.43
CA ASP A 85 -4.01 -14.28 7.89
C ASP A 85 -3.02 -13.97 6.76
N ASN A 86 -3.02 -12.76 6.21
CA ASN A 86 -2.13 -12.37 5.12
C ASN A 86 -0.74 -11.99 5.65
N SER A 87 -0.02 -12.98 6.17
CA SER A 87 1.31 -12.77 6.75
C SER A 87 2.30 -12.15 5.77
N ALA A 88 2.15 -12.40 4.46
CA ALA A 88 2.99 -11.81 3.43
C ALA A 88 2.81 -10.30 3.34
N MET A 89 1.57 -9.81 3.20
CA MET A 89 1.31 -8.36 3.12
C MET A 89 1.65 -7.65 4.44
N ARG A 90 1.37 -8.30 5.58
CA ARG A 90 1.75 -7.76 6.90
C ARG A 90 3.28 -7.55 7.04
N ARG A 91 4.09 -8.48 6.52
CA ARG A 91 5.55 -8.31 6.44
C ARG A 91 5.96 -7.20 5.47
N VAL A 92 5.23 -7.04 4.36
CA VAL A 92 5.45 -5.96 3.39
C VAL A 92 5.21 -4.59 4.02
N PHE A 93 4.10 -4.40 4.75
CA PHE A 93 3.84 -3.17 5.49
C PHE A 93 4.99 -2.84 6.46
N ALA A 94 5.32 -3.79 7.35
CA ALA A 94 6.40 -3.60 8.31
C ALA A 94 7.76 -3.28 7.64
N GLY A 95 8.12 -4.02 6.59
CA GLY A 95 9.36 -3.79 5.85
C GLY A 95 9.39 -2.47 5.05
N ALA A 96 8.22 -1.92 4.73
CA ALA A 96 8.08 -0.65 4.04
C ALA A 96 8.03 0.56 5.00
N GLY A 97 8.12 0.35 6.31
CA GLY A 97 8.05 1.43 7.31
C GLY A 97 6.63 1.83 7.71
N TRP A 98 5.63 1.04 7.31
CA TRP A 98 4.25 1.25 7.73
C TRP A 98 4.00 0.65 9.12
N VAL A 99 3.21 1.36 9.92
CA VAL A 99 2.90 1.00 11.31
C VAL A 99 1.56 0.29 11.34
N LYS A 100 1.45 -0.82 12.08
CA LYS A 100 0.14 -1.41 12.37
C LYS A 100 -0.57 -0.47 13.33
N GLU A 101 -1.80 -0.08 13.03
CA GLU A 101 -2.56 0.87 13.86
C GLU A 101 -3.95 0.39 14.26
N ALA A 102 -4.45 -0.68 13.63
CA ALA A 102 -5.76 -1.23 13.97
C ALA A 102 -5.84 -2.75 13.85
N HIS A 103 -6.81 -3.32 14.57
CA HIS A 103 -7.21 -4.71 14.45
C HIS A 103 -8.72 -4.83 14.65
N TYR A 104 -9.47 -4.78 13.55
CA TYR A 104 -10.93 -4.85 13.56
C TYR A 104 -11.37 -6.31 13.55
N ARG A 105 -11.87 -6.80 14.69
CA ARG A 105 -12.44 -8.16 14.80
C ARG A 105 -13.61 -8.31 13.83
N GLU A 106 -13.61 -9.41 13.08
CA GLU A 106 -14.66 -9.72 12.08
C GLU A 106 -14.87 -8.65 11.00
N GLY A 107 -13.93 -7.71 10.84
CA GLY A 107 -14.02 -6.61 9.89
C GLY A 107 -13.76 -6.98 8.43
N TRP A 108 -13.52 -8.26 8.11
CA TRP A 108 -13.27 -8.73 6.76
C TRP A 108 -14.21 -9.89 6.39
N PRO A 109 -15.19 -9.68 5.49
CA PRO A 109 -16.11 -10.73 5.08
C PRO A 109 -15.39 -11.81 4.24
N VAL A 110 -15.72 -13.08 4.49
CA VAL A 110 -15.20 -14.23 3.73
C VAL A 110 -16.38 -15.01 3.15
N ALA A 111 -16.42 -15.15 1.82
CA ALA A 111 -17.46 -15.91 1.16
C ALA A 111 -17.42 -17.38 1.61
N GLY A 112 -18.55 -17.88 2.13
CA GLY A 112 -18.68 -19.27 2.58
C GLY A 112 -17.91 -19.64 3.86
N GLY A 113 -17.41 -18.65 4.61
CA GLY A 113 -16.66 -18.88 5.83
C GLY A 113 -16.91 -17.83 6.91
N SER A 114 -16.33 -18.04 8.10
CA SER A 114 -16.39 -17.05 9.17
C SER A 114 -15.64 -15.77 8.79
N PRO A 115 -16.18 -14.58 9.13
CA PRO A 115 -15.47 -13.32 8.96
C PRO A 115 -14.10 -13.35 9.65
N ARG A 116 -13.16 -12.65 9.05
CA ARG A 116 -11.79 -12.53 9.55
C ARG A 116 -11.55 -11.13 10.07
N ALA A 117 -10.47 -10.96 10.84
CA ALA A 117 -10.09 -9.63 11.27
C ALA A 117 -9.45 -8.85 10.11
N SER A 118 -9.79 -7.57 9.99
CA SER A 118 -9.07 -6.60 9.16
C SER A 118 -7.99 -5.94 10.01
N VAL A 119 -6.76 -5.91 9.49
CA VAL A 119 -5.61 -5.28 10.14
C VAL A 119 -5.24 -4.02 9.38
N GLY A 120 -5.36 -2.88 10.05
CA GLY A 120 -5.04 -1.57 9.48
C GLY A 120 -3.58 -1.19 9.73
N TYR A 121 -2.97 -0.59 8.71
CA TYR A 121 -1.65 0.01 8.75
C TYR A 121 -1.70 1.44 8.24
N GLY A 122 -0.82 2.29 8.76
CA GLY A 122 -0.65 3.67 8.33
C GLY A 122 0.82 4.04 8.11
N ILE A 123 1.06 5.03 7.26
CA ILE A 123 2.31 5.76 7.18
C ILE A 123 2.00 7.26 7.14
N LEU A 124 2.78 8.04 7.90
CA LEU A 124 2.64 9.49 7.96
C LEU A 124 3.60 10.15 6.98
N ARG A 125 3.20 11.28 6.40
CA ARG A 125 4.08 12.09 5.52
C ARG A 125 5.38 12.44 6.23
N ARG A 126 5.30 12.91 7.49
CA ARG A 126 6.49 13.30 8.28
C ARG A 126 7.47 12.13 8.47
N ASP A 127 6.94 10.92 8.63
CA ASP A 127 7.75 9.71 8.82
C ASP A 127 8.44 9.33 7.52
N TRP A 128 7.72 9.45 6.39
CA TRP A 128 8.30 9.28 5.06
C TRP A 128 9.38 10.32 4.74
N GLU A 129 9.14 11.61 5.04
CA GLU A 129 10.10 12.70 4.78
C GLU A 129 11.39 12.57 5.59
N THR A 130 11.28 12.10 6.83
CA THR A 130 12.41 11.98 7.76
C THR A 130 13.06 10.59 7.74
N GLY A 131 12.44 9.61 7.08
CA GLY A 131 12.87 8.21 7.10
C GLY A 131 12.72 7.53 8.46
N THR A 132 11.90 8.09 9.36
CA THR A 132 11.63 7.51 10.68
C THR A 132 10.28 6.80 10.73
N THR A 133 9.99 6.13 11.85
CA THR A 133 8.69 5.51 12.08
C THR A 133 8.18 5.93 13.45
N THR A 134 7.04 6.61 13.50
CA THR A 134 6.39 6.99 14.76
C THR A 134 5.49 5.83 15.22
N PRO A 135 5.77 5.15 16.36
CA PRO A 135 4.92 4.07 16.83
C PRO A 135 3.57 4.57 17.37
N VAL A 136 2.55 3.71 17.32
CA VAL A 136 1.29 3.93 18.04
C VAL A 136 1.53 3.75 19.54
N PRO A 137 1.06 4.67 20.40
CA PRO A 137 1.16 4.54 21.84
C PRO A 137 0.11 3.55 22.35
N TRP A 138 0.31 2.24 22.13
CA TRP A 138 -0.67 1.21 22.48
C TRP A 138 -1.01 1.10 23.98
N ASP A 139 -0.13 1.59 24.84
CA ASP A 139 -0.30 1.59 26.29
C ASP A 139 -0.98 2.88 26.81
N ASP A 140 -1.75 3.57 25.96
CA ASP A 140 -2.47 4.81 26.25
C ASP A 140 -3.81 4.59 26.99
N SER A 141 -3.81 3.64 27.95
CA SER A 141 -4.99 3.35 28.77
C SER A 141 -5.63 4.63 29.33
N PRO A 142 -6.98 4.74 29.35
CA PRO A 142 -7.64 5.85 30.02
C PRO A 142 -7.29 5.94 31.51
#